data_AF-T0RBN4-F1
#
_entry.id   AF-T0RBN4-F1
#
_cell.length_a   1.000
_cell.length_b   1.000
_cell.length_c   1.000
_cell.angle_alpha   90.00
_cell.angle_beta   90.00
_cell.angle_gamma   90.00
#
_symmetry.space_group_name_H-M   'P 1'
#
loop_
_entity.id
_entity.type
_entity.pdbx_description
1 polymer ?
#
loop_
_entity_poly.entity_id
_entity_poly.type
_entity_poly.pdbx_seq_one_letter_code
_entity_poly.pdbx_strand_id
1 'polypeptide(L)'
;MKAILFSFLCLSTLASTGINVKVSDGLTAQCKTKADIQRYKFGAYKTSLNSVSVSNETADFNVNVKFLTCQSEGEEIGFSEIAPLSTLSYKVVTMDREVREVIAQPEEVKVIAYRDGVFKKIAEVVLANDSTQDLDLDIKIEDLLSLEEISSLNEGKVITGNFDYQVQKLVRINDSKYANTINFGAFRIHFKASLDASNSIKIETLK
;
A
#
# COMPACT_ATOMS: atom_id res chain seq x y z
N MET A 1 -54.33 -1.81 -33.65
CA MET A 1 -52.93 -1.40 -33.44
C MET A 1 -52.64 -1.45 -31.95
N LYS A 2 -51.84 -2.43 -31.48
CA LYS A 2 -51.48 -2.58 -30.06
C LYS A 2 -50.09 -1.98 -29.85
N ALA A 3 -50.00 -0.90 -29.08
CA ALA A 3 -48.72 -0.32 -28.65
C ALA A 3 -48.14 -1.17 -27.52
N ILE A 4 -47.00 -1.79 -27.77
CA ILE A 4 -46.22 -2.51 -26.75
C ILE A 4 -45.35 -1.45 -26.06
N LEU A 5 -45.71 -1.12 -24.81
CA LEU A 5 -44.96 -0.23 -23.94
C LEU A 5 -43.76 -1.01 -23.39
N PHE A 6 -42.61 -0.89 -24.04
CA PHE A 6 -41.36 -1.49 -23.58
C PHE A 6 -40.82 -0.65 -22.41
N SER A 7 -41.12 -1.08 -21.18
CA SER A 7 -40.54 -0.47 -19.97
C SER A 7 -39.04 -0.79 -19.92
N PHE A 8 -38.23 0.23 -20.14
CA PHE A 8 -36.80 0.21 -19.93
C PHE A 8 -36.53 0.14 -18.42
N LEU A 9 -36.30 -1.07 -17.91
CA LEU A 9 -35.76 -1.28 -16.56
C LEU A 9 -34.31 -0.78 -16.55
N CYS A 10 -34.09 0.44 -16.06
CA CYS A 10 -32.76 0.91 -15.67
C CYS A 10 -32.29 0.06 -14.47
N LEU A 11 -31.51 -0.98 -14.75
CA LEU A 11 -30.68 -1.61 -13.71
C LEU A 11 -29.60 -0.60 -13.32
N SER A 12 -29.78 0.06 -12.17
CA SER A 12 -28.70 0.75 -11.49
C SER A 12 -27.66 -0.30 -11.08
N THR A 13 -26.56 -0.37 -11.84
CA THR A 13 -25.37 -1.08 -11.41
C THR A 13 -24.88 -0.40 -10.14
N LEU A 14 -25.16 -1.01 -8.99
CA LEU A 14 -24.48 -0.69 -7.73
C LEU A 14 -22.99 -0.92 -7.99
N ALA A 15 -22.26 0.17 -8.22
CA ALA A 15 -20.82 0.16 -8.26
C ALA A 15 -20.35 -0.31 -6.88
N SER A 16 -20.06 -1.61 -6.77
CA SER A 16 -19.35 -2.19 -5.64
C SER A 16 -18.11 -1.34 -5.43
N THR A 17 -18.09 -0.55 -4.37
CA THR A 17 -16.93 0.21 -3.89
C THR A 17 -15.86 -0.81 -3.48
N GLY A 18 -15.10 -1.27 -4.47
CA GLY A 18 -14.06 -2.26 -4.27
C GLY A 18 -13.04 -1.73 -3.26
N ILE A 19 -12.63 -2.59 -2.33
CA ILE A 19 -11.55 -2.28 -1.40
C ILE A 19 -10.29 -2.04 -2.24
N ASN A 20 -9.75 -0.82 -2.21
CA ASN A 20 -8.50 -0.49 -2.88
C ASN A 20 -7.32 -1.09 -2.09
N VAL A 21 -6.88 -2.28 -2.48
CA VAL A 21 -5.69 -2.94 -1.91
C VAL A 21 -4.57 -2.95 -2.95
N LYS A 22 -3.32 -2.88 -2.50
CA LYS A 22 -2.12 -3.07 -3.32
C LYS A 22 -1.54 -4.45 -3.11
N VAL A 23 -1.13 -5.08 -4.20
CA VAL A 23 -0.55 -6.42 -4.25
C VAL A 23 0.87 -6.37 -4.85
N SER A 24 1.57 -7.51 -4.88
CA SER A 24 2.94 -7.61 -5.38
C SER A 24 3.11 -7.31 -6.88
N ASP A 25 2.04 -7.25 -7.66
CA ASP A 25 2.09 -6.89 -9.10
C ASP A 25 2.00 -5.36 -9.34
N GLY A 26 1.93 -4.57 -8.27
CA GLY A 26 1.89 -3.11 -8.36
C GLY A 26 0.48 -2.51 -8.47
N LEU A 27 -0.51 -3.32 -8.85
CA LEU A 27 -1.85 -2.87 -9.19
C LEU A 27 -2.79 -2.85 -7.98
N THR A 28 -3.91 -2.16 -8.17
CA THR A 28 -5.06 -2.31 -7.27
C THR A 28 -5.77 -3.62 -7.60
N ALA A 29 -6.03 -4.44 -6.59
CA ALA A 29 -6.60 -5.77 -6.78
C ALA A 29 -7.99 -5.94 -6.14
N GLN A 30 -8.73 -6.92 -6.65
CA GLN A 30 -9.93 -7.47 -6.02
C GLN A 30 -9.74 -8.98 -5.91
N CYS A 31 -10.23 -9.59 -4.82
CA CYS A 31 -10.21 -11.03 -4.64
C CYS A 31 -11.63 -11.56 -4.90
N LYS A 32 -11.87 -12.16 -6.08
CA LYS A 32 -13.23 -12.58 -6.51
C LYS A 32 -13.29 -14.01 -7.04
N THR A 33 -12.16 -14.53 -7.50
CA THR A 33 -12.07 -15.84 -8.16
C THR A 33 -11.02 -16.72 -7.49
N LYS A 34 -11.11 -18.05 -7.69
CA LYS A 34 -10.08 -18.98 -7.20
C LYS A 34 -8.71 -18.72 -7.83
N ALA A 35 -8.66 -18.14 -9.03
CA ALA A 35 -7.41 -17.72 -9.67
C ALA A 35 -6.75 -16.57 -8.90
N ASP A 36 -7.53 -15.67 -8.30
CA ASP A 36 -7.02 -14.54 -7.53
C ASP A 36 -6.30 -14.99 -6.25
N ILE A 37 -6.76 -16.08 -5.63
CA ILE A 37 -6.10 -16.69 -4.45
C ILE A 37 -4.64 -17.04 -4.79
N GLN A 38 -4.43 -17.66 -5.96
CA GLN A 38 -3.08 -18.02 -6.41
C GLN A 38 -2.28 -16.82 -6.92
N ARG A 39 -2.94 -15.86 -7.56
CA ARG A 39 -2.31 -14.63 -8.07
C ARG A 39 -1.77 -13.77 -6.93
N TYR A 40 -2.57 -13.59 -5.88
CA TYR A 40 -2.29 -12.73 -4.72
C TYR A 40 -1.84 -13.52 -3.49
N LYS A 41 -1.23 -14.69 -3.71
CA LYS A 41 -0.75 -15.60 -2.65
C LYS A 41 0.23 -14.97 -1.64
N PHE A 42 0.93 -13.91 -2.02
CA PHE A 42 1.86 -13.19 -1.13
C PHE A 42 1.15 -12.17 -0.22
N GLY A 43 -0.15 -11.99 -0.42
CA GLY A 43 -1.00 -11.06 0.30
C GLY A 43 -1.29 -9.80 -0.50
N ALA A 44 -1.99 -8.91 0.18
CA ALA A 44 -2.27 -7.54 -0.22
C ALA A 44 -2.16 -6.64 1.01
N TYR A 45 -2.08 -5.34 0.81
CA TYR A 45 -2.23 -4.38 1.89
C TYR A 45 -3.10 -3.22 1.46
N LYS A 46 -3.83 -2.64 2.40
CA LYS A 46 -4.47 -1.33 2.23
C LYS A 46 -3.94 -0.38 3.28
N THR A 47 -4.08 0.90 3.00
CA THR A 47 -3.62 1.93 3.91
C THR A 47 -4.62 3.07 4.00
N SER A 48 -4.56 3.79 5.11
CA SER A 48 -5.19 5.09 5.26
C SER A 48 -4.25 6.02 6.00
N LEU A 49 -4.24 7.28 5.60
CA LEU A 49 -3.55 8.31 6.36
C LEU A 49 -4.47 8.78 7.48
N ASN A 50 -4.00 8.70 8.72
CA ASN A 50 -4.76 9.13 9.90
C ASN A 50 -4.50 10.60 10.21
N SER A 51 -3.22 11.00 10.24
CA SER A 51 -2.81 12.37 10.55
C SER A 51 -1.47 12.72 9.93
N VAL A 52 -1.20 14.01 9.84
CA VAL A 52 0.13 14.56 9.56
C VAL A 52 0.43 15.63 10.59
N SER A 53 1.63 15.58 11.13
CA SER A 53 2.15 16.60 12.03
C SER A 53 3.55 17.02 11.61
N VAL A 54 3.95 18.24 11.97
CA VAL A 54 5.31 18.72 11.75
C VAL A 54 5.86 19.11 13.10
N SER A 55 7.01 18.56 13.45
CA SER A 55 7.74 18.94 14.65
C SER A 55 9.22 19.12 14.32
N ASN A 56 9.77 20.27 14.69
CA ASN A 56 11.14 20.67 14.34
C ASN A 56 11.36 20.61 12.80
N GLU A 57 12.25 19.72 12.36
CA GLU A 57 12.63 19.51 10.96
C GLU A 57 12.07 18.21 10.38
N THR A 58 11.09 17.59 11.05
CA THR A 58 10.48 16.32 10.65
C THR A 58 8.98 16.47 10.45
N ALA A 59 8.49 15.93 9.35
CA ALA A 59 7.07 15.68 9.12
C ALA A 59 6.77 14.22 9.45
N ASP A 60 5.87 14.02 10.41
CA ASP A 60 5.36 12.72 10.79
C ASP A 60 4.04 12.46 10.06
N PHE A 61 3.99 11.35 9.31
CA PHE A 61 2.78 10.87 8.65
C PHE A 61 2.33 9.58 9.33
N ASN A 62 1.30 9.67 10.16
CA ASN A 62 0.69 8.51 10.79
C ASN A 62 -0.21 7.78 9.77
N VAL A 63 0.22 6.61 9.34
CA VAL A 63 -0.48 5.76 8.38
C VAL A 63 -0.96 4.47 9.04
N ASN A 64 -2.24 4.16 8.92
CA ASN A 64 -2.76 2.84 9.23
C ASN A 64 -2.46 1.89 8.06
N VAL A 65 -1.87 0.75 8.34
CA VAL A 65 -1.62 -0.32 7.38
C VAL A 65 -2.37 -1.57 7.81
N LYS A 66 -3.17 -2.14 6.88
CA LYS A 66 -3.87 -3.40 7.07
C LYS A 66 -3.42 -4.44 6.03
N PHE A 67 -2.88 -5.55 6.51
CA PHE A 67 -2.47 -6.70 5.71
C PHE A 67 -3.62 -7.68 5.51
N LEU A 68 -3.69 -8.18 4.28
CA LEU A 68 -4.78 -9.01 3.80
C LEU A 68 -4.24 -10.21 3.03
N THR A 69 -4.98 -11.30 3.04
CA THR A 69 -4.78 -12.45 2.14
C THR A 69 -6.06 -12.70 1.35
N CYS A 70 -5.92 -13.07 0.08
CA CYS A 70 -7.03 -13.49 -0.75
C CYS A 70 -7.29 -14.97 -0.48
N GLN A 71 -8.45 -15.29 0.11
CA GLN A 71 -8.79 -16.66 0.48
C GLN A 71 -10.25 -16.99 0.18
N SER A 72 -10.59 -18.28 0.29
CA SER A 72 -11.95 -18.77 0.16
C SER A 72 -12.44 -19.31 1.50
N GLU A 73 -13.60 -18.84 1.93
CA GLU A 73 -14.31 -19.30 3.12
C GLU A 73 -15.68 -19.85 2.68
N GLY A 74 -15.78 -21.18 2.59
CA GLY A 74 -16.96 -21.82 2.00
C GLY A 74 -17.09 -21.49 0.51
N GLU A 75 -18.18 -20.84 0.12
CA GLU A 75 -18.42 -20.39 -1.26
C GLU A 75 -17.94 -18.95 -1.52
N GLU A 76 -17.62 -18.20 -0.46
CA GLU A 76 -17.17 -16.83 -0.57
C GLU A 76 -15.67 -16.76 -0.85
N ILE A 77 -15.28 -15.81 -1.71
CA ILE A 77 -13.89 -15.49 -2.02
C ILE A 77 -13.69 -14.01 -1.75
N GLY A 78 -12.68 -13.68 -0.94
CA GLY A 78 -12.46 -12.32 -0.51
C GLY A 78 -11.12 -12.11 0.17
N PHE A 79 -10.85 -10.84 0.45
CA PHE A 79 -9.71 -10.47 1.30
C PHE A 79 -10.10 -10.63 2.77
N SER A 80 -9.26 -11.33 3.51
CA SER A 80 -9.34 -11.49 4.97
C SER A 80 -8.05 -10.96 5.59
N GLU A 81 -8.09 -10.63 6.87
CA GLU A 81 -6.92 -10.13 7.59
C GLU A 81 -5.89 -11.22 7.84
N ILE A 82 -4.62 -10.88 7.67
CA ILE A 82 -3.51 -11.78 7.98
C ILE A 82 -2.34 -10.98 8.55
N ALA A 83 -1.61 -11.56 9.49
CA ALA A 83 -0.39 -10.94 9.97
C ALA A 83 0.71 -10.99 8.89
N PRO A 84 1.53 -9.93 8.73
CA PRO A 84 2.46 -9.80 7.61
C PRO A 84 3.57 -10.86 7.61
N LEU A 85 3.95 -11.41 8.78
CA LEU A 85 4.93 -12.49 8.90
C LEU A 85 4.33 -13.90 8.92
N SER A 86 3.03 -14.03 8.62
CA SER A 86 2.40 -15.36 8.52
C SER A 86 3.06 -16.19 7.43
N THR A 87 3.37 -17.45 7.75
CA THR A 87 3.86 -18.42 6.76
C THR A 87 2.74 -18.72 5.76
N LEU A 88 3.11 -18.80 4.49
CA LEU A 88 2.20 -19.04 3.38
C LEU A 88 2.56 -20.38 2.75
N SER A 89 1.56 -21.20 2.44
CA SER A 89 1.74 -22.41 1.64
C SER A 89 0.93 -22.32 0.36
N TYR A 90 1.55 -22.64 -0.79
CA TYR A 90 0.87 -22.71 -2.07
C TYR A 90 1.41 -23.85 -2.93
N LYS A 91 0.57 -24.33 -3.85
CA LYS A 91 0.96 -25.39 -4.78
C LYS A 91 1.44 -24.80 -6.09
N VAL A 92 2.48 -25.40 -6.65
CA VAL A 92 2.98 -25.11 -8.00
C VAL A 92 3.00 -26.39 -8.82
N VAL A 93 2.73 -26.26 -10.11
CA VAL A 93 2.91 -27.36 -11.08
C VAL A 93 4.30 -27.19 -11.68
N THR A 94 5.16 -28.18 -11.49
CA THR A 94 6.52 -28.19 -12.02
C THR A 94 6.56 -28.67 -13.48
N MET A 95 7.72 -28.56 -14.13
CA MET A 95 7.89 -28.92 -15.55
C MET A 95 7.60 -30.40 -15.86
N ASP A 96 7.80 -31.28 -14.89
CA ASP A 96 7.46 -32.71 -14.89
C ASP A 96 5.96 -32.98 -14.62
N ARG A 97 5.13 -31.92 -14.50
CA ARG A 97 3.70 -31.95 -14.17
C ARG A 97 3.40 -32.49 -12.77
N GLU A 98 4.39 -32.53 -11.88
CA GLU A 98 4.15 -32.81 -10.47
C GLU A 98 3.57 -31.57 -9.76
N VAL A 99 2.74 -31.82 -8.75
CA VAL A 99 2.24 -30.76 -7.87
C VAL A 99 3.13 -30.74 -6.64
N ARG A 100 3.86 -29.65 -6.43
CA ARG A 100 4.71 -29.46 -5.25
C ARG A 100 4.17 -28.37 -4.37
N GLU A 101 4.25 -28.61 -3.07
CA GLU A 101 3.99 -27.59 -2.06
C GLU A 101 5.20 -26.66 -1.93
N VAL A 102 4.91 -25.36 -1.81
CA VAL A 102 5.89 -24.31 -1.60
C VAL A 102 5.50 -23.57 -0.35
N ILE A 103 6.39 -23.61 0.64
CA ILE A 103 6.29 -22.89 1.90
C ILE A 103 7.11 -21.61 1.76
N ALA A 104 6.43 -20.48 1.86
CA ALA A 104 7.01 -19.15 1.88
C ALA A 104 6.97 -18.59 3.31
N GLN A 105 8.14 -18.43 3.92
CA GLN A 105 8.33 -17.94 5.28
C GLN A 105 8.83 -16.50 5.23
N PRO A 106 8.01 -15.52 5.62
CA PRO A 106 8.47 -14.14 5.71
C PRO A 106 9.44 -13.98 6.89
N GLU A 107 10.53 -13.26 6.67
CA GLU A 107 11.54 -12.98 7.69
C GLU A 107 11.43 -11.54 8.20
N GLU A 108 11.14 -10.61 7.28
CA GLU A 108 10.99 -9.19 7.56
C GLU A 108 9.93 -8.60 6.64
N VAL A 109 9.09 -7.72 7.18
CA VAL A 109 8.19 -6.88 6.40
C VAL A 109 8.42 -5.44 6.82
N LYS A 110 8.54 -4.54 5.85
CA LYS A 110 8.77 -3.12 6.10
C LYS A 110 7.99 -2.24 5.15
N VAL A 111 7.65 -1.04 5.61
CA VAL A 111 7.18 0.05 4.75
C VAL A 111 8.38 0.93 4.41
N ILE A 112 8.54 1.25 3.13
CA ILE A 112 9.60 2.12 2.64
C ILE A 112 8.98 3.27 1.87
N ALA A 113 9.36 4.50 2.22
CA ALA A 113 8.93 5.71 1.51
C ALA A 113 10.06 6.22 0.60
N TYR A 114 9.67 6.76 -0.56
CA TYR A 114 10.53 7.32 -1.58
C TYR A 114 10.00 8.66 -2.07
N ARG A 115 10.90 9.63 -2.27
CA ARG A 115 10.55 10.87 -2.94
C ARG A 115 10.39 10.64 -4.44
N ASP A 116 9.28 11.11 -5.01
CA ASP A 116 8.98 11.01 -6.43
C ASP A 116 10.03 11.75 -7.29
N GLY A 117 10.32 11.22 -8.48
CA GLY A 117 11.29 11.78 -9.42
C GLY A 117 12.79 11.54 -9.10
N VAL A 118 13.15 11.25 -7.85
CA VAL A 118 14.56 11.00 -7.44
C VAL A 118 14.83 9.62 -6.87
N PHE A 119 13.79 8.79 -6.65
CA PHE A 119 13.90 7.42 -6.12
C PHE A 119 14.78 7.30 -4.85
N LYS A 120 14.89 8.39 -4.08
CA LYS A 120 15.63 8.43 -2.81
C LYS A 120 14.76 7.86 -1.71
N LYS A 121 15.25 6.89 -0.95
CA LYS A 121 14.60 6.40 0.28
C LYS A 121 14.58 7.53 1.31
N ILE A 122 13.41 7.87 1.82
CA ILE A 122 13.20 8.99 2.77
C ILE A 122 12.68 8.53 4.13
N ALA A 123 12.09 7.33 4.22
CA ALA A 123 11.74 6.68 5.48
C ALA A 123 11.70 5.15 5.31
N GLU A 124 11.86 4.43 6.42
CA GLU A 124 11.74 2.97 6.50
C GLU A 124 11.26 2.56 7.89
N VAL A 125 10.22 1.73 7.96
CA VAL A 125 9.65 1.23 9.21
C VAL A 125 9.47 -0.28 9.10
N VAL A 126 10.02 -1.04 10.05
CA VAL A 126 9.82 -2.49 10.16
C VAL A 126 8.48 -2.74 10.84
N LEU A 127 7.68 -3.65 10.28
CA LEU A 127 6.34 -3.96 10.76
C LEU A 127 6.37 -5.05 11.82
N ALA A 128 5.53 -4.91 12.83
CA ALA A 128 5.24 -5.99 13.76
C ALA A 128 4.40 -7.09 13.07
N ASN A 129 4.19 -8.20 13.77
CA ASN A 129 3.40 -9.31 13.25
C ASN A 129 1.89 -9.19 13.56
N ASP A 130 1.32 -8.00 13.35
CA ASP A 130 -0.11 -7.75 13.52
C ASP A 130 -0.77 -7.42 12.18
N SER A 131 -2.01 -7.87 11.96
CA SER A 131 -2.71 -7.63 10.69
C SER A 131 -3.02 -6.16 10.43
N THR A 132 -3.16 -5.35 11.48
CA THR A 132 -3.48 -3.93 11.42
C THR A 132 -2.55 -3.16 12.36
N GLN A 133 -1.90 -2.12 11.86
CA GLN A 133 -0.90 -1.35 12.60
C GLN A 133 -0.93 0.12 12.19
N ASP A 134 -0.79 1.03 13.15
CA ASP A 134 -0.49 2.43 12.87
C ASP A 134 1.02 2.62 12.85
N LEU A 135 1.51 3.33 11.83
CA LEU A 135 2.94 3.55 11.60
C LEU A 135 3.21 5.04 11.45
N ASP A 136 4.22 5.50 12.14
CA ASP A 136 4.74 6.86 12.03
C ASP A 136 5.85 6.87 10.96
N LEU A 137 5.57 7.50 9.82
CA LEU A 137 6.58 7.75 8.79
C LEU A 137 7.25 9.09 9.08
N ASP A 138 8.30 9.05 9.89
CA ASP A 138 9.14 10.21 10.19
C ASP A 138 10.01 10.57 8.99
N ILE A 139 9.67 11.67 8.31
CA ILE A 139 10.39 12.13 7.13
C ILE A 139 10.96 13.53 7.39
N LYS A 140 12.26 13.70 7.18
CA LYS A 140 12.88 15.01 7.27
C LYS A 140 12.33 15.95 6.20
N ILE A 141 12.12 17.22 6.54
CA ILE A 141 11.62 18.23 5.60
C ILE A 141 12.58 18.41 4.41
N GLU A 142 13.89 18.35 4.63
CA GLU A 142 14.91 18.39 3.57
C GLU A 142 14.85 17.20 2.60
N ASP A 143 14.25 16.08 3.02
CA ASP A 143 14.02 14.92 2.19
C ASP A 143 12.71 15.03 1.39
N LEU A 144 11.75 15.83 1.85
CA LEU A 144 10.49 16.12 1.15
C LEU A 144 10.61 17.27 0.15
N LEU A 145 11.41 18.29 0.49
CA LEU A 145 11.52 19.54 -0.25
C LEU A 145 12.96 19.78 -0.71
N SER A 146 13.15 20.33 -1.90
CA SER A 146 14.45 20.76 -2.41
C SER A 146 14.86 22.09 -1.77
N LEU A 147 16.14 22.46 -1.87
CA LEU A 147 16.60 23.77 -1.40
C LEU A 147 15.86 24.93 -2.07
N GLU A 148 15.51 24.78 -3.35
CA GLU A 148 14.77 25.77 -4.13
C GLU A 148 13.31 25.89 -3.64
N GLU A 149 12.68 24.76 -3.31
CA GLU A 149 11.34 24.71 -2.72
C GLU A 149 11.32 25.34 -1.32
N ILE A 150 12.34 25.07 -0.50
CA ILE A 150 12.50 25.71 0.82
C ILE A 150 12.71 27.22 0.68
N SER A 151 13.54 27.67 -0.26
CA SER A 151 13.69 29.10 -0.54
C SER A 151 12.36 29.74 -0.94
N SER A 152 11.58 29.05 -1.78
CA SER A 152 10.25 29.51 -2.19
C SER A 152 9.25 29.56 -1.03
N LEU A 153 9.30 28.62 -0.10
CA LEU A 153 8.51 28.69 1.15
C LEU A 153 8.85 29.93 1.97
N ASN A 154 10.14 30.25 2.10
CA ASN A 154 10.61 31.44 2.82
C ASN A 154 10.18 32.75 2.16
N GLU A 155 9.83 32.73 0.87
CA GLU A 155 9.20 33.84 0.14
C GLU A 155 7.67 33.88 0.32
N GLY A 156 7.10 32.98 1.14
CA GLY A 156 5.65 32.88 1.39
C GLY A 156 4.88 32.11 0.32
N LYS A 157 5.55 31.42 -0.60
CA LYS A 157 4.88 30.59 -1.62
C LYS A 157 4.39 29.28 -0.99
N VAL A 158 3.35 28.71 -1.58
CA VAL A 158 2.87 27.35 -1.25
C VAL A 158 3.53 26.36 -2.21
N ILE A 159 4.09 25.29 -1.65
CA ILE A 159 4.71 24.21 -2.44
C ILE A 159 3.81 23.00 -2.40
N THR A 160 3.58 22.36 -3.54
CA THR A 160 2.92 21.07 -3.62
C THR A 160 3.94 20.00 -3.93
N GLY A 161 3.84 18.86 -3.25
CA GLY A 161 4.74 17.75 -3.40
C GLY A 161 4.01 16.42 -3.30
N ASN A 162 4.75 15.35 -3.57
CA ASN A 162 4.27 14.01 -3.32
C ASN A 162 5.43 13.06 -3.02
N PHE A 163 5.10 11.96 -2.34
CA PHE A 163 6.00 10.85 -2.14
C PHE A 163 5.22 9.54 -2.22
N ASP A 164 5.91 8.47 -2.57
CA ASP A 164 5.36 7.13 -2.66
C ASP A 164 5.86 6.30 -1.48
N TYR A 165 5.01 5.42 -0.94
CA TYR A 165 5.45 4.43 0.03
C TYR A 165 4.88 3.06 -0.33
N GLN A 166 5.65 2.02 -0.06
CA GLN A 166 5.29 0.65 -0.40
C GLN A 166 5.70 -0.32 0.70
N VAL A 167 5.00 -1.43 0.76
CA VAL A 167 5.41 -2.60 1.55
C VAL A 167 6.46 -3.40 0.78
N GLN A 168 7.51 -3.79 1.47
CA GLN A 168 8.51 -4.75 1.03
C GLN A 168 8.55 -5.93 2.00
N LYS A 169 8.65 -7.14 1.47
CA LYS A 169 8.63 -8.38 2.25
C LYS A 169 9.81 -9.27 1.86
N LEU A 170 10.67 -9.60 2.81
CA LEU A 170 11.75 -10.57 2.63
C LEU A 170 11.21 -11.97 2.94
N VAL A 171 11.31 -12.89 1.98
CA VAL A 171 10.67 -14.22 2.05
C VAL A 171 11.66 -15.33 1.72
N ARG A 172 11.80 -16.29 2.62
CA ARG A 172 12.50 -17.56 2.39
C ARG A 172 11.53 -18.59 1.80
N ILE A 173 12.00 -19.40 0.84
CA ILE A 173 11.16 -20.40 0.16
C ILE A 173 11.73 -21.80 0.40
N ASN A 174 10.94 -22.73 0.96
CA ASN A 174 11.31 -24.15 1.16
C ASN A 174 12.72 -24.35 1.76
N ASP A 175 12.99 -23.73 2.92
CA ASP A 175 14.29 -23.75 3.61
C ASP A 175 15.50 -23.35 2.73
N SER A 176 15.26 -22.60 1.65
CA SER A 176 16.34 -22.10 0.78
C SER A 176 17.32 -21.27 1.60
N LYS A 177 18.61 -21.35 1.28
CA LYS A 177 19.63 -20.47 1.89
C LYS A 177 19.42 -19.00 1.56
N TYR A 178 18.73 -18.72 0.46
CA TYR A 178 18.46 -17.38 -0.05
C TYR A 178 17.04 -16.94 0.29
N ALA A 179 16.87 -15.68 0.66
CA ALA A 179 15.57 -15.03 0.75
C ALA A 179 15.37 -14.10 -0.46
N ASN A 180 14.12 -13.98 -0.90
CA ASN A 180 13.72 -13.13 -2.01
C ASN A 180 12.95 -11.93 -1.47
N THR A 181 13.18 -10.76 -2.08
CA THR A 181 12.43 -9.55 -1.77
C THR A 181 11.22 -9.43 -2.67
N ILE A 182 10.04 -9.33 -2.08
CA ILE A 182 8.76 -9.08 -2.74
C ILE A 182 8.38 -7.62 -2.48
N ASN A 183 8.23 -6.84 -3.55
CA ASN A 183 7.76 -5.45 -3.47
C ASN A 183 6.27 -5.41 -3.80
N PHE A 184 5.49 -4.70 -3.00
CA PHE A 184 4.09 -4.44 -3.26
C PHE A 184 3.93 -3.11 -3.99
N GLY A 185 2.79 -2.90 -4.64
CA GLY A 185 2.48 -1.62 -5.26
C GLY A 185 2.46 -0.48 -4.25
N ALA A 186 2.95 0.69 -4.65
CA ALA A 186 3.03 1.86 -3.80
C ALA A 186 1.69 2.60 -3.68
N PHE A 187 1.50 3.28 -2.55
CA PHE A 187 0.53 4.36 -2.37
C PHE A 187 1.24 5.70 -2.45
N ARG A 188 0.56 6.70 -3.01
CA ARG A 188 1.07 8.07 -3.15
C ARG A 188 0.40 8.98 -2.15
N ILE A 189 1.18 9.79 -1.44
CA ILE A 189 0.68 10.89 -0.62
C ILE A 189 0.99 12.19 -1.36
N HIS A 190 -0.07 12.94 -1.66
CA HIS A 190 0.04 14.31 -2.14
C HIS A 190 -0.05 15.26 -0.95
N PHE A 191 0.81 16.27 -0.91
CA PHE A 191 0.82 17.23 0.17
C PHE A 191 1.04 18.65 -0.35
N LYS A 192 0.68 19.63 0.48
CA LYS A 192 1.10 21.02 0.35
C LYS A 192 1.88 21.45 1.58
N ALA A 193 2.93 22.21 1.37
CA ALA A 193 3.74 22.85 2.39
C ALA A 193 3.54 24.37 2.31
N SER A 194 3.44 25.01 3.48
CA SER A 194 3.34 26.47 3.63
C SER A 194 3.93 26.90 4.97
N LEU A 195 4.21 28.19 5.13
CA LEU A 195 4.52 28.75 6.44
C LEU A 195 3.24 29.10 7.20
N ASP A 196 3.23 28.85 8.51
CA ASP A 196 2.18 29.33 9.41
C ASP A 196 2.47 30.75 9.93
N ALA A 197 1.59 31.28 10.79
CA ALA A 197 1.74 32.62 11.34
C ALA A 197 2.99 32.81 12.24
N SER A 198 3.63 31.71 12.66
CA SER A 198 4.87 31.70 13.43
C SER A 198 6.13 31.52 12.56
N ASN A 199 5.97 31.52 11.22
CA ASN A 199 7.00 31.14 10.25
C ASN A 199 7.50 29.70 10.42
N SER A 200 6.68 28.81 10.98
CA SER A 200 6.97 27.38 11.04
C SER A 200 6.40 26.68 9.81
N ILE A 201 7.09 25.65 9.31
CA ILE A 201 6.59 24.86 8.18
C ILE A 201 5.39 24.05 8.64
N LYS A 202 4.32 24.13 7.86
CA LYS A 202 3.10 23.34 8.00
C LYS A 202 2.93 22.47 6.75
N ILE A 203 2.57 21.21 6.96
CA ILE A 203 2.23 20.27 5.89
C ILE A 203 0.77 19.82 6.05
N GLU A 204 0.04 19.83 4.94
CA GLU A 204 -1.33 19.30 4.85
C GLU A 204 -1.44 18.35 3.65
N THR A 205 -2.15 17.23 3.80
CA THR A 205 -2.36 16.29 2.69
C THR A 205 -3.54 16.66 1.82
N LEU A 206 -3.38 16.40 0.52
CA LEU A 206 -4.39 16.62 -0.50
C LEU A 206 -5.16 15.32 -0.71
N LYS A 207 -6.49 15.41 -0.81
CA LYS A 207 -7.37 14.28 -1.12
C LYS A 207 -7.47 14.03 -2.61
#